data_AF-A0A6G0Q9U6-F1
#
_entry.id   AF-A0A6G0Q9U6-F1
#
_cell.length_a   1.000
_cell.length_b   1.000
_cell.length_c   1.000
_cell.angle_alpha   90.00
_cell.angle_beta   90.00
_cell.angle_gamma   90.00
#
_symmetry.space_group_name_H-M   'P 1'
#
loop_
_entity.id
_entity.type
_entity.pdbx_description
1 polymer ?
#
loop_
_entity_poly.entity_id
_entity_poly.type
_entity_poly.pdbx_seq_one_letter_code
_entity_poly.pdbx_strand_id
1 'polypeptide(L)'
;MADNFRNWWIKPQAMYHTDITEVMLLDVDDVFMHDPAVLRTTEGYKNTGTTFFYDRVLFSREFFNQDVNGTSYLKRMLNEFDYAKYGLEPGSHPSTRLKRSYAYRGMTSHEQDSSLVAIDKSRSGQAMPILLWLITEERFRM
;
A
#
# COMPACT_ATOMS: atom_id res chain seq x y z
N MET A 1 20.33 4.78 8.37
CA MET A 1 19.41 4.17 7.37
C MET A 1 18.75 2.91 7.91
N ALA A 2 19.51 1.92 8.42
CA ALA A 2 18.92 0.70 9.02
C ALA A 2 17.99 0.97 10.22
N ASP A 3 18.35 1.91 11.11
CA ASP A 3 17.51 2.23 12.28
C ASP A 3 16.13 2.78 11.91
N ASN A 4 15.96 3.40 10.74
CA ASN A 4 14.68 3.93 10.25
C ASN A 4 13.66 2.82 9.89
N PHE A 5 14.11 1.56 9.86
CA PHE A 5 13.31 0.38 9.58
C PHE A 5 13.23 -0.60 10.76
N ARG A 6 13.75 -0.24 11.95
CA ARG A 6 13.61 -1.05 13.17
C ARG A 6 12.23 -0.85 13.83
N ASN A 7 11.19 -0.97 13.02
CA ASN A 7 9.78 -0.79 13.37
C ASN A 7 8.93 -1.42 12.24
N TRP A 8 7.61 -1.23 12.29
CA TRP A 8 6.64 -1.61 11.24
C TRP A 8 7.03 -1.32 9.78
N TRP A 9 7.92 -0.35 9.49
CA TRP A 9 8.40 -0.11 8.12
C TRP A 9 9.28 -1.22 7.55
N ILE A 10 9.71 -2.19 8.37
CA ILE A 10 10.36 -3.40 7.87
C ILE A 10 9.44 -4.26 6.99
N LYS A 11 8.12 -4.16 7.20
CA LYS A 11 7.09 -4.90 6.43
C LYS A 11 7.23 -4.71 4.91
N PRO A 12 7.15 -3.47 4.38
CA PRO A 12 7.31 -3.25 2.94
C PRO A 12 8.73 -3.52 2.44
N GLN A 13 9.77 -3.39 3.28
CA GLN A 13 11.13 -3.81 2.93
C GLN A 13 11.20 -5.33 2.70
N ALA A 14 10.63 -6.12 3.60
CA ALA A 14 10.58 -7.58 3.49
C ALA A 14 9.78 -8.01 2.24
N MET A 15 8.65 -7.35 1.98
CA MET A 15 7.84 -7.58 0.76
C MET A 15 8.65 -7.35 -0.52
N TYR A 16 9.41 -6.25 -0.58
CA TYR A 16 10.19 -5.88 -1.76
C TYR A 16 11.41 -6.78 -1.96
N HIS A 17 12.20 -7.01 -0.89
CA HIS A 17 13.51 -7.66 -0.99
C HIS A 17 13.49 -9.18 -0.97
N THR A 18 12.39 -9.83 -0.57
CA THR A 18 12.30 -11.29 -0.71
C THR A 18 12.28 -11.68 -2.19
N ASP A 19 12.87 -12.81 -2.57
CA ASP A 19 12.81 -13.31 -3.95
C ASP A 19 11.57 -14.17 -4.24
N ILE A 20 10.76 -14.46 -3.21
CA ILE A 20 9.53 -15.25 -3.34
C ILE A 20 8.51 -14.51 -4.23
N THR A 21 7.98 -15.14 -5.27
CA THR A 21 7.01 -14.53 -6.19
C THR A 21 5.66 -14.22 -5.53
N GLU A 22 5.07 -15.22 -4.87
CA GLU A 22 3.79 -15.09 -4.18
C GLU A 22 4.02 -15.02 -2.66
N VAL A 23 3.96 -13.81 -2.12
CA VAL A 23 4.29 -13.53 -0.72
C VAL A 23 3.01 -13.35 0.08
N MET A 24 2.94 -14.06 1.21
CA MET A 24 2.02 -13.71 2.29
C MET A 24 2.83 -13.01 3.37
N LEU A 25 2.55 -11.73 3.59
CA LEU A 25 3.12 -10.96 4.68
C LEU A 25 2.10 -10.95 5.82
N LEU A 26 2.55 -11.34 6.99
CA LEU A 26 1.72 -11.45 8.19
C LEU A 26 2.42 -10.80 9.39
N ASP A 27 1.63 -10.37 10.36
CA ASP A 27 2.14 -10.02 11.68
C ASP A 27 2.54 -11.28 12.46
N VAL A 28 3.45 -11.12 13.42
CA VAL A 28 4.01 -12.27 14.18
C VAL A 28 2.99 -12.89 15.14
N ASP A 29 1.95 -12.14 15.49
CA ASP A 29 0.86 -12.52 16.39
C ASP A 29 -0.41 -12.98 15.65
N ASP A 30 -0.35 -13.17 14.33
CA ASP A 30 -1.44 -13.74 13.55
C ASP A 30 -1.62 -15.24 13.83
N VAL A 31 -2.88 -15.66 14.06
CA VAL A 31 -3.24 -17.08 14.27
C VAL A 31 -4.27 -17.50 13.24
N PHE A 32 -3.91 -18.48 12.40
CA PHE A 32 -4.81 -19.05 11.41
C PHE A 32 -5.72 -20.13 12.00
N MET A 33 -7.03 -19.97 11.80
CA MET A 33 -8.03 -20.99 12.14
C MET A 33 -8.43 -21.89 10.95
N HIS A 34 -7.90 -21.59 9.77
CA HIS A 34 -8.10 -22.33 8.52
C HIS A 34 -6.82 -22.27 7.70
N ASP A 35 -6.62 -23.20 6.76
CA ASP A 35 -5.49 -23.14 5.82
C ASP A 35 -5.46 -21.77 5.10
N PRO A 36 -4.40 -20.97 5.28
CA PRO A 36 -4.30 -19.64 4.69
C PRO A 36 -4.06 -19.67 3.17
N ALA A 37 -3.74 -20.83 2.57
CA ALA A 37 -3.65 -20.96 1.13
C ALA A 37 -4.98 -20.61 0.42
N VAL A 38 -6.12 -20.68 1.14
CA VAL A 38 -7.44 -20.27 0.64
C VAL A 38 -7.47 -18.84 0.12
N LEU A 39 -6.60 -17.95 0.60
CA LEU A 39 -6.54 -16.56 0.15
C LEU A 39 -6.28 -16.44 -1.36
N ARG A 40 -5.51 -17.37 -1.93
CA ARG A 40 -5.24 -17.43 -3.37
C ARG A 40 -6.48 -17.78 -4.21
N THR A 41 -7.50 -18.34 -3.56
CA THR A 41 -8.76 -18.72 -4.21
C THR A 41 -9.77 -17.58 -4.25
N THR A 42 -9.54 -16.50 -3.48
CA THR A 42 -10.41 -15.32 -3.44
C THR A 42 -10.49 -14.63 -4.80
N GLU A 43 -11.63 -14.03 -5.10
CA GLU A 43 -11.82 -13.29 -6.35
C GLU A 43 -10.81 -12.13 -6.49
N GLY A 44 -10.55 -11.42 -5.39
CA GLY A 44 -9.53 -10.36 -5.36
C GLY A 44 -8.16 -10.85 -5.82
N TYR A 45 -7.68 -11.96 -5.23
CA TYR A 45 -6.39 -12.52 -5.61
C TYR A 45 -6.37 -13.02 -7.05
N LYS A 46 -7.40 -13.73 -7.48
CA LYS A 46 -7.51 -14.21 -8.86
C LYS A 46 -7.48 -13.06 -9.87
N ASN A 47 -8.14 -11.95 -9.57
CA ASN A 47 -8.25 -10.83 -10.49
C ASN A 47 -7.02 -9.92 -10.51
N THR A 48 -6.40 -9.64 -9.35
CA THR A 48 -5.33 -8.63 -9.25
C THR A 48 -3.99 -9.18 -8.78
N GLY A 49 -3.93 -10.44 -8.35
CA GLY A 49 -2.75 -11.01 -7.69
C GLY A 49 -2.58 -10.52 -6.25
N THR A 50 -3.58 -9.86 -5.68
CA THR A 50 -3.47 -9.31 -4.31
C THR A 50 -4.71 -9.59 -3.48
N THR A 51 -4.51 -9.87 -2.19
CA THR A 51 -5.59 -9.88 -1.19
C THR A 51 -5.27 -8.86 -0.13
N PHE A 52 -6.20 -7.92 0.04
CA PHE A 52 -6.19 -6.93 1.10
C PHE A 52 -7.51 -7.04 1.87
N PHE A 53 -7.44 -6.85 3.18
CA PHE A 53 -8.62 -6.81 4.04
C PHE A 53 -8.98 -5.37 4.39
N TYR A 54 -10.25 -5.18 4.66
CA TYR A 54 -10.78 -3.90 5.09
C TYR A 54 -10.59 -3.78 6.61
N ASP A 55 -9.93 -2.73 7.07
CA ASP A 55 -9.79 -2.41 8.50
C ASP A 55 -10.92 -1.46 8.93
N ARG A 56 -10.92 -1.07 10.20
CA ARG A 56 -11.73 -0.01 10.76
C ARG A 56 -11.51 1.30 10.02
N VAL A 57 -12.61 1.99 9.76
CA VAL A 57 -12.59 3.38 9.30
C VAL A 57 -12.40 4.27 10.52
N LEU A 58 -11.22 4.85 10.66
CA LEU A 58 -10.88 5.77 11.73
C LEU A 58 -10.54 7.13 11.14
N PHE A 59 -11.32 8.14 11.50
CA PHE A 59 -11.00 9.51 11.15
C PHE A 59 -9.84 10.02 12.01
N SER A 60 -8.69 10.24 11.41
CA SER A 60 -7.61 11.07 11.98
C SER A 60 -6.90 11.84 10.86
N ARG A 61 -6.13 12.88 11.21
CA ARG A 61 -5.33 13.68 10.26
C ARG A 61 -3.90 13.13 10.09
N GLU A 62 -3.71 11.83 10.27
CA GLU A 62 -2.40 11.17 10.18
C GLU A 62 -2.15 10.59 8.79
N PHE A 63 -0.91 10.19 8.53
CA PHE A 63 -0.48 9.52 7.30
C PHE A 63 -0.89 10.32 6.05
N PHE A 64 -1.63 9.68 5.15
CA PHE A 64 -2.14 10.26 3.90
C PHE A 64 -3.26 11.29 4.08
N ASN A 65 -3.85 11.38 5.27
CA ASN A 65 -4.89 12.35 5.59
C ASN A 65 -4.37 13.64 6.23
N GLN A 66 -3.04 13.79 6.36
CA GLN A 66 -2.42 15.04 6.79
C GLN A 66 -2.80 16.18 5.84
N ASP A 67 -3.11 17.35 6.39
CA ASP A 67 -3.30 18.57 5.62
C ASP A 67 -1.93 19.12 5.21
N VAL A 68 -1.75 19.33 3.92
CA VAL A 68 -0.60 20.01 3.35
C VAL A 68 -1.13 21.16 2.51
N ASN A 69 -1.08 22.37 3.05
CA ASN A 69 -1.51 23.60 2.38
C ASN A 69 -2.95 23.50 1.84
N GLY A 70 -3.88 22.94 2.62
CA GLY A 70 -5.31 22.84 2.26
C GLY A 70 -5.67 21.68 1.33
N THR A 71 -4.74 20.75 1.05
CA THR A 71 -5.02 19.47 0.37
C THR A 71 -4.51 18.30 1.20
N SER A 72 -5.08 17.10 1.02
CA SER A 72 -4.58 15.91 1.71
C SER A 72 -3.22 15.49 1.14
N TYR A 73 -2.35 14.96 1.99
CA TYR A 73 -1.03 14.47 1.58
C TYR A 73 -1.12 13.45 0.43
N LEU A 74 -2.12 12.54 0.45
CA LEU A 74 -2.36 11.63 -0.68
C LEU A 74 -2.55 12.34 -2.01
N LYS A 75 -3.38 13.38 -2.05
CA LYS A 75 -3.65 14.13 -3.29
C LYS A 75 -2.43 14.90 -3.75
N ARG A 76 -1.68 15.50 -2.82
CA ARG A 76 -0.40 16.14 -3.14
C ARG A 76 0.57 15.13 -3.76
N MET A 77 0.80 14.01 -3.08
CA MET A 77 1.72 12.97 -3.53
C MET A 77 1.34 12.44 -4.91
N LEU A 78 0.05 12.16 -5.15
CA LEU A 78 -0.42 11.75 -6.49
C LEU A 78 -0.18 12.82 -7.55
N ASN A 79 -0.35 14.10 -7.24
CA ASN A 79 -0.15 15.18 -8.21
C ASN A 79 1.33 15.44 -8.52
N GLU A 80 2.21 15.26 -7.53
CA GLU A 80 3.66 15.51 -7.65
C GLU A 80 4.46 14.26 -8.06
N PHE A 81 3.81 13.09 -8.13
CA PHE A 81 4.44 11.84 -8.49
C PHE A 81 4.99 11.86 -9.92
N ASP A 82 6.24 11.40 -10.08
CA ASP A 82 6.89 11.29 -11.39
C ASP A 82 6.43 10.01 -12.10
N TYR A 83 5.26 10.08 -12.74
CA TYR A 83 4.69 8.97 -13.50
C TYR A 83 5.60 8.50 -14.64
N ALA A 84 6.26 9.44 -15.33
CA ALA A 84 7.12 9.16 -16.48
C ALA A 84 8.33 8.31 -16.08
N LYS A 85 8.91 8.53 -14.89
CA LYS A 85 10.01 7.71 -14.34
C LYS A 85 9.67 6.22 -14.27
N TYR A 86 8.40 5.86 -14.08
CA TYR A 86 7.94 4.47 -14.01
C TYR A 86 7.25 3.99 -15.30
N GLY A 87 7.38 4.74 -16.39
CA GLY A 87 6.75 4.39 -17.67
C GLY A 87 5.22 4.45 -17.65
N LEU A 88 4.65 5.27 -16.76
CA LEU A 88 3.21 5.52 -16.67
C LEU A 88 2.84 6.78 -17.45
N GLU A 89 1.56 6.90 -17.81
CA GLU A 89 1.02 8.11 -18.43
C GLU A 89 1.27 9.32 -17.52
N PRO A 90 1.84 10.43 -18.04
CA PRO A 90 2.07 11.62 -17.25
C PRO A 90 0.79 12.19 -16.62
N GLY A 91 0.91 12.55 -15.35
CA GLY A 91 -0.16 13.20 -14.60
C GLY A 91 -1.00 12.25 -13.75
N SER A 92 -1.66 12.83 -12.75
CA SER A 92 -2.52 12.11 -11.83
C SER A 92 -3.87 11.80 -12.46
N HIS A 93 -4.12 10.51 -12.76
CA HIS A 93 -5.41 10.00 -13.23
C HIS A 93 -6.03 8.99 -12.26
N PRO A 94 -6.48 9.40 -11.06
CA PRO A 94 -7.03 8.47 -10.08
C PRO A 94 -8.26 7.73 -10.63
N SER A 95 -8.26 6.41 -10.47
CA SER A 95 -9.38 5.56 -10.90
C SER A 95 -10.68 5.94 -10.17
N THR A 96 -11.83 5.60 -10.77
CA THR A 96 -13.14 5.79 -10.12
C THR A 96 -13.20 5.11 -8.76
N ARG A 97 -12.55 3.94 -8.61
CA ARG A 97 -12.45 3.23 -7.34
C ARG A 97 -11.66 4.04 -6.30
N LEU A 98 -10.49 4.57 -6.66
CA LEU A 98 -9.68 5.39 -5.75
C LEU A 98 -10.44 6.66 -5.34
N LYS A 99 -11.07 7.36 -6.29
CA LYS A 99 -11.87 8.57 -6.01
C LYS A 99 -13.02 8.33 -5.01
N ARG A 100 -13.56 7.10 -4.96
CA ARG A 100 -14.63 6.70 -4.05
C ARG A 100 -14.15 6.19 -2.67
N SER A 101 -12.86 5.86 -2.52
CA SER A 101 -12.30 5.39 -1.24
C SER A 101 -12.47 6.41 -0.12
N TYR A 102 -12.45 5.96 1.14
CA TYR A 102 -12.47 6.87 2.28
C TYR A 102 -11.16 7.66 2.38
N ALA A 103 -10.02 7.02 2.06
CA ALA A 103 -8.71 7.65 2.06
C ALA A 103 -8.63 8.85 1.10
N TYR A 104 -9.07 8.69 -0.16
CA TYR A 104 -9.04 9.80 -1.14
C TYR A 104 -9.99 10.94 -0.78
N ARG A 105 -11.10 10.62 -0.12
CA ARG A 105 -12.06 11.61 0.37
C ARG A 105 -11.65 12.26 1.69
N GLY A 106 -10.52 11.86 2.27
CA GLY A 106 -9.98 12.40 3.52
C GLY A 106 -10.81 12.05 4.75
N MET A 107 -11.60 10.97 4.67
CA MET A 107 -12.51 10.55 5.73
C MET A 107 -11.90 9.50 6.65
N THR A 108 -10.71 9.00 6.34
CA THR A 108 -10.03 8.02 7.16
C THR A 108 -8.52 8.09 7.02
N SER A 109 -7.82 7.74 8.09
CA SER A 109 -6.37 7.46 8.09
C SER A 109 -6.09 5.95 8.12
N HIS A 110 -7.12 5.12 8.38
CA HIS A 110 -7.07 3.67 8.36
C HIS A 110 -8.22 3.12 7.49
N GLU A 111 -7.90 2.32 6.48
CA GLU A 111 -8.93 1.71 5.59
C GLU A 111 -8.57 0.27 5.23
N GLN A 112 -7.27 -0.02 5.20
CA GLN A 112 -6.74 -1.31 4.83
C GLN A 112 -6.03 -1.94 6.02
N ASP A 113 -6.34 -3.20 6.25
CA ASP A 113 -5.74 -4.00 7.30
C ASP A 113 -4.28 -4.31 6.93
N SER A 114 -3.41 -4.28 7.95
CA SER A 114 -1.98 -4.52 7.78
C SER A 114 -1.46 -5.76 8.51
N SER A 115 -2.35 -6.51 9.19
CA SER A 115 -2.03 -7.79 9.82
C SER A 115 -1.65 -8.78 8.75
N LEU A 116 -2.47 -8.93 7.70
CA LEU A 116 -2.22 -9.87 6.62
C LEU A 116 -2.43 -9.27 5.23
N VAL A 117 -1.45 -9.48 4.35
CA VAL A 117 -1.53 -9.15 2.92
C VAL A 117 -0.94 -10.28 2.08
N ALA A 118 -1.64 -10.68 1.02
CA ALA A 118 -1.10 -11.61 0.02
C ALA A 118 -0.83 -10.87 -1.30
N ILE A 119 0.35 -11.06 -1.89
CA ILE A 119 0.78 -10.42 -3.14
C ILE A 119 1.48 -11.42 -4.05
N ASP A 120 1.05 -11.49 -5.30
CA ASP A 120 1.79 -12.02 -6.43
C ASP A 120 2.57 -10.89 -7.10
N LYS A 121 3.89 -10.86 -6.88
CA LYS A 121 4.75 -9.80 -7.41
C LYS A 121 4.89 -9.87 -8.93
N SER A 122 4.71 -11.04 -9.55
CA SER A 122 4.78 -11.18 -11.01
C SER A 122 3.64 -10.42 -11.72
N ARG A 123 2.56 -10.13 -10.99
CA ARG A 123 1.37 -9.41 -11.47
C ARG A 123 1.28 -7.97 -10.98
N SER A 124 2.30 -7.48 -10.28
CA SER A 124 2.29 -6.17 -9.63
C SER A 124 2.66 -4.99 -10.53
N GLY A 125 3.15 -5.26 -11.76
CA GLY A 125 3.60 -4.22 -12.69
C GLY A 125 4.61 -3.28 -12.04
N GLN A 126 4.33 -1.98 -12.04
CA GLN A 126 5.19 -0.96 -11.42
C GLN A 126 5.01 -0.81 -9.91
N ALA A 127 4.08 -1.54 -9.28
CA ALA A 127 3.73 -1.32 -7.89
C ALA A 127 4.89 -1.62 -6.92
N MET A 128 5.72 -2.64 -7.18
CA MET A 128 6.86 -2.96 -6.30
C MET A 128 7.97 -1.89 -6.35
N PRO A 129 8.45 -1.43 -7.53
CA PRO A 129 9.35 -0.28 -7.60
C PRO A 129 8.79 0.99 -6.95
N ILE A 130 7.50 1.26 -7.15
CA ILE A 130 6.83 2.43 -6.55
C ILE A 130 6.72 2.29 -5.03
N LEU A 131 6.43 1.08 -4.52
CA LEU A 131 6.44 0.79 -3.08
C LEU A 131 7.81 1.05 -2.47
N LEU A 132 8.89 0.62 -3.13
CA LEU A 132 10.24 0.90 -2.65
C LEU A 132 10.48 2.42 -2.57
N TRP A 133 10.15 3.16 -3.62
CA TRP A 133 10.27 4.62 -3.61
C TRP A 133 9.42 5.28 -2.52
N LEU A 134 8.19 4.81 -2.29
CA LEU A 134 7.33 5.32 -1.22
C LEU A 134 8.01 5.21 0.15
N ILE A 135 8.69 4.10 0.43
CA ILE A 135 9.26 3.82 1.76
C ILE A 135 10.69 4.32 1.95
N THR A 136 11.46 4.50 0.86
CA THR A 136 12.87 4.96 0.92
C THR A 136 13.06 6.42 0.55
N GLU A 137 12.14 7.05 -0.18
CA GLU A 137 12.27 8.42 -0.66
C GLU A 137 11.10 9.29 -0.20
N GLU A 138 9.87 8.97 -0.63
CA GLU A 138 8.70 9.84 -0.40
C GLU A 138 8.39 10.01 1.08
N ARG A 139 8.53 8.94 1.88
CA ARG A 139 8.38 8.99 3.34
C ARG A 139 9.27 10.03 4.02
N PHE A 140 10.43 10.35 3.44
CA PHE A 140 11.40 11.28 4.03
C PHE A 140 11.35 12.69 3.41
N ARG A 141 10.43 12.95 2.48
CA ARG A 141 10.26 14.28 1.86
C ARG A 141 9.51 15.29 2.73
N MET A 142 8.97 14.86 3.87
CA MET A 142 8.20 15.70 4.80
C MET A 142 9.04 16.14 5.98
#